data_AF-A0A3B8L2Q4-F1
#
_entry.id   AF-A0A3B8L2Q4-F1
#
_cell.length_a   1.000
_cell.length_b   1.000
_cell.length_c   1.000
_cell.angle_alpha   90.00
_cell.angle_beta   90.00
_cell.angle_gamma   90.00
#
_symmetry.space_group_name_H-M   'P 1'
#
loop_
_entity.id
_entity.type
_entity.pdbx_description
1 polymer ?
#
loop_
_entity_poly.entity_id
_entity_poly.type
_entity_poly.pdbx_seq_one_letter_code
_entity_poly.pdbx_strand_id
1 'polypeptide(L)'
;EGGFLANTRIPFSDGLSTFTGLLTVQDLELDGVVKIDRAEAFVVQELEFPTGGFRGAAWDTDADVEYTFYGLGTLALVAGSRERSQLA
;
A
#
# COMPACT_ATOMS: atom_id res chain seq x y z
N GLU A 1 -1.24 11.27 3.32
CA GLU A 1 -1.38 10.01 4.09
C GLU A 1 -2.68 9.25 3.83
N GLY A 2 -2.58 7.92 3.84
CA GLY A 2 -3.64 6.94 3.57
C GLY A 2 -3.18 5.46 3.71
N GLY A 3 -1.96 5.23 4.20
CA GLY A 3 -1.38 3.90 4.43
C GLY A 3 -1.61 3.39 5.85
N PHE A 4 -0.94 2.29 6.19
CA PHE A 4 -1.04 1.64 7.50
C PHE A 4 0.21 1.88 8.34
N LEU A 5 -0.02 2.07 9.64
CA LEU A 5 1.03 2.05 10.66
C LEU A 5 1.42 0.61 10.96
N ALA A 6 2.71 0.36 11.18
CA ALA A 6 3.19 -0.95 11.64
C ALA A 6 2.59 -1.36 13.00
N ASN A 7 2.45 -0.40 13.91
CA ASN A 7 1.78 -0.54 15.21
C ASN A 7 1.54 0.83 15.85
N THR A 8 0.88 0.86 17.00
CA THR A 8 0.51 2.10 17.72
C THR A 8 1.69 2.94 18.22
N ARG A 9 2.92 2.43 18.19
CA ARG A 9 4.12 3.17 18.62
C ARG A 9 4.86 3.84 17.46
N ILE A 10 4.56 3.50 16.22
CA ILE A 10 5.17 4.10 15.02
C ILE A 10 4.14 5.04 14.39
N PRO A 11 4.33 6.37 14.46
CA PRO A 11 3.28 7.33 14.12
C PRO A 11 3.22 7.66 12.61
N PHE A 12 3.82 6.81 11.77
CA PHE A 12 3.91 7.03 10.34
C PHE A 12 3.59 5.75 9.57
N SER A 13 2.97 5.92 8.41
CA SER A 13 2.65 4.80 7.53
C SER A 13 3.87 4.39 6.72
N ASP A 14 3.97 3.10 6.40
CA ASP A 14 5.03 2.54 5.56
C ASP A 14 4.49 1.56 4.52
N GLY A 15 5.30 1.28 3.49
CA GLY A 15 4.92 0.41 2.38
C GLY A 15 4.65 -1.05 2.78
N LEU A 16 5.47 -1.62 3.68
CA LEU A 16 5.33 -3.00 4.14
C LEU A 16 4.02 -3.19 4.90
N SER A 17 3.75 -2.32 5.87
CA SER A 17 2.54 -2.37 6.70
C SER A 17 1.30 -2.15 5.85
N THR A 18 1.37 -1.26 4.87
CA THR A 18 0.26 -0.99 3.93
C THR A 18 -0.04 -2.19 3.06
N PHE A 19 0.97 -2.80 2.46
CA PHE A 19 0.83 -4.03 1.69
C PHE A 19 0.23 -5.15 2.55
N THR A 20 0.79 -5.37 3.73
CA THR A 20 0.37 -6.45 4.64
C THR A 20 -1.08 -6.26 5.10
N GLY A 21 -1.46 -5.03 5.45
CA GLY A 21 -2.82 -4.70 5.87
C GLY A 21 -3.84 -4.95 4.75
N LEU A 22 -3.54 -4.50 3.53
CA LEU A 22 -4.40 -4.72 2.37
C LEU A 22 -4.52 -6.20 1.99
N LEU A 23 -3.40 -6.93 1.96
CA LEU A 23 -3.38 -8.36 1.69
C LEU A 23 -4.26 -9.10 2.72
N THR A 24 -4.06 -8.81 4.01
CA THR A 24 -4.81 -9.45 5.09
C THR A 24 -6.31 -9.20 4.99
N VAL A 25 -6.72 -7.96 4.70
CA VAL A 25 -8.14 -7.62 4.55
C VAL A 25 -8.76 -8.38 3.38
N GLN A 26 -8.05 -8.52 2.27
CA GLN A 26 -8.54 -9.27 1.11
C GLN A 26 -8.58 -10.78 1.37
N ASP A 27 -7.54 -11.33 2.00
CA ASP A 27 -7.45 -12.76 2.33
C ASP A 27 -8.55 -13.19 3.32
N LEU A 28 -8.94 -12.30 4.23
CA LEU A 28 -10.01 -12.51 5.19
C LEU A 28 -11.40 -12.10 4.66
N GLU A 29 -11.52 -11.69 3.40
CA GLU A 29 -12.79 -11.25 2.78
C GLU A 29 -13.51 -10.12 3.56
N LEU A 30 -12.73 -9.20 4.13
CA LEU A 30 -13.23 -8.10 4.95
C LEU A 30 -13.56 -6.85 4.11
N ASP A 31 -14.54 -7.00 3.22
CA ASP A 31 -14.94 -5.93 2.30
C ASP A 31 -15.35 -4.64 3.04
N GLY A 32 -14.98 -3.50 2.45
CA GLY A 32 -15.34 -2.16 2.95
C GLY A 32 -14.58 -1.67 4.18
N VAL A 33 -13.69 -2.49 4.78
CA VAL A 33 -12.86 -2.06 5.92
C VAL A 33 -11.79 -1.04 5.52
N VAL A 34 -11.24 -1.17 4.31
CA VAL A 34 -10.15 -0.33 3.83
C VAL A 34 -10.61 0.59 2.71
N LYS A 35 -10.17 1.85 2.77
CA LYS A 35 -10.34 2.83 1.70
C LYS A 35 -9.23 2.65 0.67
N ILE A 36 -9.44 1.74 -0.28
CA ILE A 36 -8.44 1.31 -1.26
C ILE A 36 -7.83 2.50 -2.03
N ASP A 37 -8.64 3.48 -2.45
CA ASP A 37 -8.15 4.66 -3.17
C ASP A 37 -7.17 5.51 -2.34
N ARG A 38 -7.30 5.50 -1.01
CA ARG A 38 -6.34 6.21 -0.13
C ARG A 38 -5.03 5.46 0.00
N ALA A 39 -5.06 4.14 0.00
CA ALA A 39 -3.86 3.33 0.04
C ALA A 39 -3.09 3.43 -1.28
N GLU A 40 -3.79 3.42 -2.41
CA GLU A 40 -3.18 3.69 -3.74
C GLU A 40 -2.56 5.08 -3.79
N ALA A 41 -3.30 6.13 -3.39
CA ALA A 41 -2.77 7.49 -3.37
C ALA A 41 -1.52 7.60 -2.49
N PHE A 42 -1.50 6.93 -1.34
CA PHE A 42 -0.30 6.87 -0.49
C PHE A 42 0.88 6.23 -1.22
N VAL A 43 0.70 5.07 -1.85
CA VAL A 43 1.79 4.38 -2.55
C VAL A 43 2.31 5.20 -3.74
N VAL A 44 1.44 5.73 -4.59
CA VAL A 44 1.83 6.45 -5.82
C VAL A 44 2.39 7.83 -5.53
N GLN A 45 1.80 8.57 -4.58
CA GLN A 45 2.17 9.97 -4.37
C GLN A 45 3.27 10.13 -3.33
N GLU A 46 3.38 9.21 -2.36
CA GLU A 46 4.32 9.34 -1.25
C GLU A 46 5.48 8.35 -1.34
N LEU A 47 5.32 7.15 -1.90
CA LEU A 47 6.37 6.12 -1.89
C LEU A 47 7.05 5.90 -3.24
N GLU A 48 6.38 6.16 -4.36
CA GLU A 48 6.96 5.98 -5.69
C GLU A 48 7.96 7.08 -6.03
N PHE A 49 9.11 6.70 -6.57
CA PHE A 49 10.05 7.67 -7.14
C PHE A 49 9.76 7.90 -8.63
N PRO A 50 9.87 9.15 -9.13
CA PRO A 50 9.77 9.43 -10.57
C PRO A 50 10.81 8.70 -11.43
N THR A 51 11.93 8.29 -10.82
CA THR A 51 13.00 7.52 -11.47
C THR A 51 12.74 6.01 -11.47
N GLY A 52 11.61 5.57 -10.91
CA GLY A 52 11.26 4.18 -10.68
C GLY A 52 11.67 3.67 -9.30
N GLY A 53 11.02 2.58 -8.89
CA GLY A 53 11.18 1.99 -7.56
C GLY A 53 10.42 2.76 -6.48
N PHE A 54 10.46 2.21 -5.27
CA PHE A 54 9.72 2.74 -4.12
C PHE A 54 10.60 2.80 -2.88
N ARG A 55 10.34 3.80 -2.03
CA ARG A 55 10.90 3.92 -0.68
C ARG A 55 10.02 3.23 0.37
N GLY A 56 10.60 2.93 1.53
CA GLY A 56 9.87 2.31 2.63
C GLY A 56 8.94 3.25 3.38
N ALA A 57 9.41 4.44 3.68
CA ALA A 57 8.65 5.51 4.30
C ALA A 57 9.00 6.86 3.67
N ALA A 58 8.18 7.88 3.93
CA ALA A 58 8.29 9.19 3.27
C ALA A 58 9.63 9.93 3.49
N TRP A 59 10.38 9.60 4.55
CA TRP A 59 11.69 10.20 4.85
C TRP A 59 12.87 9.45 4.22
N ASP A 60 12.66 8.26 3.67
CA ASP A 60 13.73 7.54 3.00
C ASP A 60 14.02 8.22 1.65
N THR A 61 15.30 8.28 1.31
CA THR A 61 15.80 9.04 0.15
C THR A 61 16.05 8.20 -1.08
N ASP A 62 16.06 6.87 -0.92
CA ASP A 62 16.43 5.94 -1.97
C ASP A 62 15.34 4.89 -2.20
N ALA A 63 15.24 4.45 -3.46
CA ALA A 63 14.44 3.30 -3.80
C ALA A 63 15.11 2.03 -3.26
N ASP A 64 14.30 1.11 -2.77
CA ASP A 64 14.75 -0.19 -2.29
C ASP A 64 13.95 -1.31 -2.98
N VAL A 65 14.60 -2.45 -3.22
CA VAL A 65 13.99 -3.56 -3.98
C VAL A 65 12.85 -4.23 -3.22
N GLU A 66 12.97 -4.37 -1.90
CA GLU A 66 11.92 -4.93 -1.06
C GLU A 66 10.71 -3.99 -1.04
N TYR A 67 10.93 -2.68 -0.88
CA TYR A 67 9.83 -1.73 -0.91
C TYR A 67 9.25 -1.51 -2.30
N THR A 68 10.04 -1.72 -3.36
CA THR A 68 9.53 -1.78 -4.72
C THR A 68 8.60 -2.97 -4.93
N PHE A 69 8.93 -4.13 -4.36
CA PHE A 69 8.03 -5.28 -4.34
C PHE A 69 6.72 -4.95 -3.60
N TYR A 70 6.77 -4.35 -2.41
CA TYR A 70 5.55 -3.99 -1.67
C TYR A 70 4.70 -2.92 -2.36
N GLY A 71 5.34 -1.93 -3.01
CA GLY A 71 4.65 -0.91 -3.79
C GLY A 71 3.87 -1.52 -4.96
N LEU A 72 4.54 -2.33 -5.79
CA LEU A 72 3.90 -3.02 -6.92
C LEU A 72 2.84 -4.03 -6.44
N GLY A 73 3.13 -4.78 -5.37
CA GLY A 73 2.17 -5.70 -4.77
C GLY A 73 0.91 -4.98 -4.28
N THR A 74 1.06 -3.81 -3.68
CA THR A 74 -0.07 -2.98 -3.24
C THR A 74 -0.91 -2.51 -4.42
N LEU A 75 -0.28 -2.04 -5.51
CA LEU A 75 -1.01 -1.62 -6.72
C LEU A 75 -1.75 -2.79 -7.38
N ALA A 76 -1.17 -3.99 -7.38
CA ALA A 76 -1.85 -5.19 -7.87
C ALA A 76 -3.07 -5.56 -7.01
N LEU A 77 -2.95 -5.48 -5.69
CA LEU A 77 -4.04 -5.72 -4.75
C LEU A 77 -5.18 -4.70 -4.91
N VAL A 78 -4.86 -3.43 -5.16
CA VAL A 78 -5.83 -2.37 -5.49
C VAL A 78 -6.58 -2.70 -6.79
N ALA A 79 -5.85 -3.04 -7.86
CA ALA A 79 -6.44 -3.39 -9.14
C ALA A 79 -7.39 -4.59 -9.03
N GLY A 80 -6.95 -5.68 -8.39
CA GLY A 80 -7.76 -6.88 -8.19
C GLY A 80 -9.02 -6.63 -7.35
N SER A 81 -8.97 -5.69 -6.40
CA SER A 81 -10.16 -5.32 -5.61
C SER A 81 -11.21 -4.60 -6.46
N ARG A 82 -10.77 -3.70 -7.36
CA ARG A 82 -11.67 -2.99 -8.28
C ARG A 82 -12.36 -3.94 -9.24
N GLU A 83 -11.63 -4.93 -9.76
CA GLU A 83 -12.19 -5.97 -10.63
C GLU A 83 -13.27 -6.78 -9.92
N ARG A 84 -13.04 -7.21 -8.66
CA ARG A 84 -14.05 -7.93 -7.87
C ARG A 84 -15.30 -7.10 -7.61
N SER A 85 -15.15 -5.81 -7.28
CA SER A 85 -16.30 -4.93 -7.06
C SER A 85 -17.14 -4.67 -8.31
N GLN A 86 -16.58 -4.83 -9.52
CA GLN A 86 -17.34 -4.68 -10.77
C GLN A 86 -18.14 -5.92 -11.15
N LEU A 87 -17.79 -7.08 -10.58
CA LEU A 87 -18.43 -8.37 -10.85
C LEU A 87 -19.56 -8.72 -9.86
N ALA A 88 -19.67 -7.97 -8.75
CA ALA A 88 -20.67 -8.14 -7.69
C ALA A 88 -21.88 -7.21 -7.90
#